data_AF-A0A533Y4U6-F1
#
_entry.id   AF-A0A533Y4U6-F1
#
_cell.length_a   1.000
_cell.length_b   1.000
_cell.length_c   1.000
_cell.angle_alpha   90.00
_cell.angle_beta   90.00
_cell.angle_gamma   90.00
#
_symmetry.space_group_name_H-M   'P 1'
#
loop_
_entity.id
_entity.type
_entity.pdbx_description
1 polymer ?
#
loop_
_entity_poly.entity_id
_entity_poly.type
_entity_poly.pdbx_seq_one_letter_code
_entity_poly.pdbx_strand_id
1 'polypeptide(L)'
;MGANATMIAITKHLEYFRDIRCMVAPQPVSLRPFYERITEILGITDRIDENDNELRLMTSFTMDEMSPIEYAKNVHVPTFIIQVRDDGLTEPSDVQHMYDNIPVKDKKLFWIEGTTRRFDGYNYFPKNPKPMIEWFDAHMG
;
A
#
# COMPACT_ATOMS: atom_id res chain seq x y z
N MET A 1 7.77 2.15 1.98
CA MET A 1 6.70 1.54 2.81
C MET A 1 6.04 2.55 3.76
N GLY A 2 5.79 3.81 3.34
CA GLY A 2 5.17 4.81 4.23
C GLY A 2 3.69 4.51 4.53
N ALA A 3 2.89 4.24 3.49
CA ALA A 3 1.47 3.94 3.63
C ALA A 3 1.18 2.74 4.54
N ASN A 4 1.92 1.63 4.37
CA ASN A 4 1.79 0.44 5.21
C ASN A 4 2.03 0.76 6.69
N ALA A 5 3.14 1.45 6.98
CA ALA A 5 3.50 1.82 8.34
C ALA A 5 2.42 2.71 8.97
N THR A 6 1.86 3.65 8.21
CA THR A 6 0.76 4.50 8.67
C THR A 6 -0.50 3.69 9.02
N MET A 7 -0.93 2.76 8.18
CA MET A 7 -2.11 1.91 8.45
C MET A 7 -1.94 1.07 9.73
N ILE A 8 -0.76 0.48 9.91
CA ILE A 8 -0.43 -0.29 11.11
C ILE A 8 -0.36 0.62 12.33
N ALA A 9 0.26 1.80 12.21
CA ALA A 9 0.39 2.75 13.30
C ALA A 9 -0.96 3.31 13.76
N ILE A 10 -1.88 3.63 12.83
CA ILE A 10 -3.26 4.03 13.15
C ILE A 10 -3.96 2.93 13.96
N THR A 11 -3.74 1.67 13.61
CA THR A 11 -4.35 0.54 14.33
C THR A 11 -3.79 0.40 15.75
N LYS A 12 -2.48 0.57 15.92
CA LYS A 12 -1.79 0.34 17.20
C LYS A 12 -1.83 1.54 18.15
N HIS A 13 -1.86 2.76 17.60
CA HIS A 13 -1.67 4.00 18.34
C HIS A 13 -2.60 5.12 17.83
N LEU A 14 -3.90 4.83 17.76
CA LEU A 14 -4.91 5.75 17.24
C LEU A 14 -4.86 7.14 17.92
N GLU A 15 -4.42 7.23 19.18
CA GLU A 15 -4.25 8.47 19.92
C GLU A 15 -3.39 9.51 19.20
N TYR A 16 -2.38 9.10 18.42
CA TYR A 16 -1.53 10.02 17.66
C TYR A 16 -2.11 10.43 16.30
N PHE A 17 -3.23 9.84 15.90
CA PHE A 17 -3.84 10.07 14.59
C PHE A 17 -5.21 10.74 14.67
N ARG A 18 -5.69 11.10 15.86
CA ARG A 18 -7.03 11.70 16.06
C ARG A 18 -7.24 13.02 15.32
N ASP A 19 -6.17 13.79 15.15
CA ASP A 19 -6.21 15.10 14.51
C ASP A 19 -5.89 15.03 13.00
N ILE A 20 -5.69 13.84 12.45
CA ILE A 20 -5.47 13.65 11.01
C ILE A 20 -6.79 13.82 10.26
N ARG A 21 -6.82 14.76 9.31
CA ARG A 21 -8.04 15.08 8.54
C ARG A 21 -8.19 14.25 7.26
N CYS A 22 -7.09 13.84 6.64
CA CYS A 22 -7.09 12.96 5.47
C CYS A 22 -5.72 12.29 5.30
N MET A 23 -5.67 11.24 4.47
CA MET A 23 -4.45 10.50 4.15
C MET A 23 -4.21 10.44 2.64
N VAL A 24 -2.94 10.55 2.24
CA VAL A 24 -2.47 10.17 0.90
C VAL A 24 -1.51 9.00 1.06
N ALA A 25 -1.74 7.92 0.32
CA ALA A 25 -1.04 6.65 0.43
C ALA A 25 -0.43 6.23 -0.92
N PRO A 26 0.81 6.68 -1.22
CA PRO A 26 1.49 6.30 -2.44
C PRO A 26 2.07 4.89 -2.35
N GLN A 27 1.70 4.05 -3.31
CA GLN A 27 2.30 2.74 -3.54
C GLN A 27 2.38 1.88 -2.25
N PRO A 28 1.25 1.59 -1.57
CA PRO A 28 1.22 0.52 -0.58
C PRO A 28 1.44 -0.83 -1.25
N VAL A 29 1.87 -1.84 -0.48
CA VAL A 29 2.15 -3.19 -1.00
C VAL A 29 2.23 -4.23 0.12
N SER A 30 1.71 -5.42 -0.10
CA SER A 30 1.93 -6.57 0.78
C SER A 30 3.22 -7.31 0.40
N LEU A 31 3.90 -7.91 1.39
CA LEU A 31 5.14 -8.63 1.12
C LEU A 31 4.92 -9.89 0.28
N ARG A 32 3.85 -10.65 0.51
CA ARG A 32 3.58 -11.90 -0.23
C ARG A 32 3.53 -11.72 -1.75
N PRO A 33 2.61 -10.91 -2.33
CA PRO A 33 2.56 -10.73 -3.78
C PRO A 33 3.86 -10.14 -4.34
N PHE A 34 4.58 -9.35 -3.54
CA PHE A 34 5.90 -8.85 -3.92
C PHE A 34 6.93 -9.97 -4.07
N TYR A 35 7.04 -10.87 -3.09
CA TYR A 35 7.96 -11.99 -3.15
C TYR A 35 7.54 -13.05 -4.18
N GLU A 36 6.24 -13.28 -4.37
CA GLU A 36 5.73 -14.14 -5.44
C GLU A 36 6.24 -13.66 -6.80
N ARG A 37 6.06 -12.36 -7.13
CA ARG A 37 6.62 -11.77 -8.36
C ARG A 37 8.13 -11.91 -8.47
N ILE A 38 8.87 -11.67 -7.38
CA ILE A 38 10.33 -11.84 -7.39
C ILE A 38 10.72 -13.29 -7.68
N THR A 39 10.05 -14.26 -7.08
CA THR A 39 10.33 -15.69 -7.33
C THR A 39 9.97 -16.11 -8.75
N GLU A 40 8.91 -15.57 -9.34
CA GLU A 40 8.56 -15.76 -10.76
C GLU A 40 9.66 -15.22 -11.68
N ILE A 41 10.12 -13.99 -11.44
CA ILE A 41 11.19 -13.34 -12.23
C ILE A 41 12.49 -14.14 -12.17
N LEU A 42 12.80 -14.73 -11.01
CA LEU A 42 14.01 -15.51 -10.78
C LEU A 42 13.87 -16.99 -11.20
N GLY A 43 12.67 -17.45 -11.55
CA GLY A 43 12.41 -18.85 -11.92
C GLY A 43 12.49 -19.85 -10.75
N ILE A 44 12.17 -19.40 -9.53
CA ILE A 44 12.27 -20.17 -8.27
C ILE A 44 10.96 -20.12 -7.46
N THR A 45 9.82 -20.26 -8.14
CA THR A 45 8.48 -20.14 -7.52
C THR A 45 8.22 -21.14 -6.40
N ASP A 46 8.93 -22.27 -6.40
CA ASP A 46 8.91 -23.30 -5.34
C ASP A 46 9.55 -22.84 -4.02
N ARG A 47 10.23 -21.69 -4.00
CA ARG A 47 10.95 -21.17 -2.82
C ARG A 47 10.15 -20.20 -1.97
N ILE A 48 8.89 -19.89 -2.32
CA ILE A 48 8.12 -18.88 -1.60
C ILE A 48 7.91 -19.23 -0.12
N ASP A 49 7.60 -20.50 0.18
CA ASP A 49 7.38 -20.97 1.55
C ASP A 49 8.68 -21.01 2.37
N GLU A 50 9.79 -21.38 1.73
CA GLU A 50 11.12 -21.32 2.35
C GLU A 50 11.50 -19.87 2.69
N ASN A 51 11.28 -18.93 1.76
CA ASN A 51 11.51 -17.50 1.98
C ASN A 51 10.65 -16.94 3.12
N ASP A 52 9.38 -17.33 3.20
CA ASP A 52 8.48 -16.93 4.27
C ASP A 52 8.91 -17.50 5.63
N ASN A 53 9.39 -18.75 5.65
CA ASN A 53 9.95 -19.36 6.85
C ASN A 53 11.24 -18.64 7.32
N GLU A 54 12.16 -18.31 6.42
CA GLU A 54 13.37 -17.56 6.75
C GLU A 54 13.03 -16.14 7.25
N LEU A 55 12.08 -15.46 6.62
CA LEU A 55 11.56 -14.17 7.10
C LEU A 55 11.00 -14.31 8.52
N ARG A 56 10.20 -15.34 8.79
CA ARG A 56 9.63 -15.60 10.12
C ARG A 56 10.70 -15.89 11.15
N LEU A 57 11.75 -16.64 10.81
CA LEU A 57 12.86 -16.89 11.74
C LEU A 57 13.62 -15.60 12.10
N MET A 58 13.78 -14.68 11.15
CA MET A 58 14.47 -13.41 11.38
C MET A 58 13.60 -12.37 12.11
N THR A 59 12.31 -12.32 11.81
CA THR A 59 11.43 -11.21 12.24
C THR A 59 10.34 -11.64 13.23
N SER A 60 10.14 -12.94 13.41
CA SER A 60 9.00 -13.56 14.09
C SER A 60 7.63 -13.38 13.43
N PHE A 61 7.57 -12.83 12.20
CA PHE A 61 6.33 -12.63 11.45
C PHE A 61 6.41 -13.27 10.06
N THR A 62 5.28 -13.78 9.57
CA THR A 62 5.13 -14.19 8.17
C THR A 62 4.89 -12.98 7.26
N MET A 63 5.05 -13.17 5.95
CA MET A 63 4.73 -12.17 4.93
C MET A 63 3.28 -11.68 5.03
N ASP A 64 2.34 -12.57 5.39
CA ASP A 64 0.92 -12.25 5.50
C ASP A 64 0.61 -11.46 6.78
N GLU A 65 1.25 -11.78 7.90
CA GLU A 65 1.13 -11.02 9.16
C GLU A 65 1.66 -9.58 9.02
N MET A 66 2.60 -9.37 8.11
CA MET A 66 3.16 -8.07 7.78
C MET A 66 2.35 -7.30 6.72
N SER A 67 1.30 -7.89 6.13
CA SER A 67 0.45 -7.23 5.16
C SER A 67 -0.34 -6.08 5.78
N PRO A 68 -0.45 -4.90 5.12
CA PRO A 68 -1.28 -3.81 5.59
C PRO A 68 -2.79 -4.03 5.31
N ILE A 69 -3.19 -5.06 4.55
CA ILE A 69 -4.58 -5.29 4.11
C ILE A 69 -5.54 -5.32 5.30
N GLU A 70 -5.22 -6.10 6.34
CA GLU A 70 -6.07 -6.23 7.53
C GLU A 70 -6.10 -4.96 8.39
N TYR A 71 -5.08 -4.10 8.27
CA TYR A 71 -5.00 -2.84 9.01
C TYR A 71 -5.71 -1.70 8.31
N ALA A 72 -5.94 -1.79 7.00
CA ALA A 72 -6.65 -0.78 6.21
C ALA A 72 -8.07 -0.52 6.73
N LYS A 73 -8.72 -1.52 7.33
CA LYS A 73 -10.04 -1.37 7.97
C LYS A 73 -10.10 -0.40 9.15
N ASN A 74 -8.94 -0.06 9.72
CA ASN A 74 -8.84 0.89 10.82
C ASN A 74 -8.63 2.34 10.36
N VAL A 75 -8.53 2.58 9.05
CA VAL A 75 -8.37 3.92 8.49
C VAL A 75 -9.73 4.60 8.35
N HIS A 76 -10.06 5.47 9.31
CA HIS A 76 -11.35 6.15 9.39
C HIS A 76 -11.34 7.60 8.89
N VAL A 77 -10.29 7.99 8.18
CA VAL A 77 -10.13 9.31 7.57
C VAL A 77 -10.26 9.20 6.05
N PRO A 78 -10.72 10.25 5.36
CA PRO A 78 -10.68 10.31 3.91
C PRO A 78 -9.32 9.88 3.37
N THR A 79 -9.30 8.97 2.40
CA THR A 79 -8.05 8.35 1.92
C THR A 79 -7.89 8.35 0.42
N PHE A 80 -6.75 8.84 -0.06
CA PHE A 80 -6.35 8.80 -1.46
C PHE A 80 -5.15 7.86 -1.67
N ILE A 81 -5.37 6.75 -2.36
CA ILE A 81 -4.36 5.77 -2.75
C ILE A 81 -3.95 6.00 -4.21
N ILE A 82 -2.65 5.88 -4.49
CA ILE A 82 -2.11 5.87 -5.86
C ILE A 82 -1.21 4.64 -6.08
N GLN A 83 -1.44 3.93 -7.18
CA GLN A 83 -0.69 2.73 -7.56
C GLN A 83 -0.41 2.71 -9.06
N VAL A 84 0.74 2.19 -9.48
CA VAL A 84 0.96 1.76 -10.86
C VAL A 84 0.08 0.53 -11.16
N ARG A 85 -0.73 0.59 -12.22
CA ARG A 85 -1.69 -0.47 -12.56
C ARG A 85 -0.99 -1.77 -12.88
N ASP A 86 0.00 -1.72 -13.76
CA ASP A 86 0.73 -2.90 -14.25
C ASP A 86 2.08 -3.06 -13.54
N ASP A 87 2.14 -2.77 -12.23
CA ASP A 87 3.38 -2.85 -11.44
C ASP A 87 3.98 -4.26 -11.51
N GLY A 88 5.16 -4.40 -12.12
CA GLY A 88 5.82 -5.68 -12.32
C GLY A 88 6.31 -6.36 -11.04
N LEU A 89 6.19 -5.70 -9.88
CA LEU A 89 6.59 -6.22 -8.58
C LEU A 89 5.41 -6.54 -7.66
N THR A 90 4.16 -6.43 -8.11
CA THR A 90 3.00 -6.86 -7.31
C THR A 90 1.83 -7.22 -8.25
N GLU A 91 0.62 -7.27 -7.71
CA GLU A 91 -0.63 -7.48 -8.43
C GLU A 91 -1.61 -6.34 -8.13
N PRO A 92 -2.47 -5.95 -9.09
CA PRO A 92 -3.50 -4.92 -8.85
C PRO A 92 -4.46 -5.29 -7.71
N SER A 93 -4.71 -6.58 -7.51
CA SER A 93 -5.60 -7.08 -6.44
C SER A 93 -5.10 -6.73 -5.05
N ASP A 94 -3.78 -6.65 -4.83
CA ASP A 94 -3.19 -6.33 -3.53
C ASP A 94 -3.65 -4.96 -3.01
N VAL A 95 -3.45 -3.91 -3.81
CA VAL A 95 -3.90 -2.57 -3.45
C VAL A 95 -5.43 -2.43 -3.50
N GLN A 96 -6.11 -3.20 -4.36
CA GLN A 96 -7.56 -3.19 -4.43
C GLN A 96 -8.17 -3.72 -3.12
N HIS A 97 -7.65 -4.81 -2.56
CA HIS A 97 -8.08 -5.31 -1.25
C HIS A 97 -7.84 -4.30 -0.13
N MET A 98 -6.69 -3.61 -0.12
CA MET A 98 -6.44 -2.53 0.84
C MET A 98 -7.47 -1.39 0.70
N TYR A 99 -7.72 -0.96 -0.54
CA TYR A 99 -8.70 0.09 -0.83
C TYR A 99 -10.11 -0.32 -0.39
N ASP A 100 -10.53 -1.54 -0.70
CA ASP A 100 -11.86 -2.07 -0.38
C ASP A 100 -12.07 -2.17 1.13
N ASN A 101 -11.03 -2.57 1.88
CA ASN A 101 -11.08 -2.66 3.34
C ASN A 101 -11.21 -1.31 4.05
N ILE A 102 -10.82 -0.19 3.45
CA ILE A 102 -11.00 1.13 4.06
C ILE A 102 -12.49 1.44 4.20
N PRO A 103 -13.02 1.69 5.41
CA PRO A 103 -14.47 1.77 5.65
C PRO A 103 -15.10 3.11 5.24
N VAL A 104 -14.29 4.17 5.03
CA VAL A 104 -14.83 5.49 4.67
C VAL A 104 -15.36 5.50 3.24
N LYS A 105 -16.43 6.25 3.02
CA LYS A 105 -16.97 6.49 1.67
C LYS A 105 -16.08 7.42 0.85
N ASP A 106 -15.48 8.40 1.52
CA ASP A 106 -14.58 9.35 0.90
C ASP A 106 -13.19 8.74 0.74
N LYS A 107 -13.07 7.91 -0.30
CA LYS A 107 -11.82 7.27 -0.66
C LYS A 107 -11.65 7.26 -2.18
N LYS A 108 -10.41 7.32 -2.62
CA LYS A 108 -10.04 7.30 -4.03
C LYS A 108 -8.88 6.35 -4.26
N LEU A 109 -8.98 5.52 -5.30
CA LEU A 109 -7.87 4.75 -5.84
C LEU A 109 -7.56 5.28 -7.25
N PHE A 110 -6.36 5.83 -7.43
CA PHE A 110 -5.88 6.31 -8.72
C PHE A 110 -4.84 5.36 -9.29
N TRP A 111 -5.10 4.92 -10.52
CA TRP A 111 -4.21 4.07 -11.28
C TRP A 111 -3.30 4.90 -12.17
N ILE A 112 -2.00 4.68 -12.05
CA ILE A 112 -1.00 5.16 -13.00
C ILE A 112 -0.85 4.09 -14.07
N GLU A 113 -1.20 4.44 -15.30
CA GLU A 113 -1.14 3.55 -16.45
C GLU A 113 0.08 3.86 -17.33
N GLY A 114 0.43 2.92 -18.22
CA GLY A 114 1.51 3.11 -19.21
C GLY A 114 2.93 2.89 -18.68
N THR A 115 3.07 2.27 -17.52
CA THR A 115 4.37 1.85 -16.96
C THR A 115 4.22 0.60 -16.11
N THR A 116 5.28 -0.21 -16.05
CA THR A 116 5.38 -1.36 -15.14
C THR A 116 6.31 -1.08 -13.95
N ARG A 117 6.97 0.08 -13.93
CA ARG A 117 7.98 0.41 -12.94
C ARG A 117 7.33 0.99 -11.69
N ARG A 118 7.36 0.25 -10.58
CA ARG A 118 6.90 0.70 -9.26
C ARG A 118 7.34 2.12 -8.89
N PHE A 119 8.61 2.45 -9.14
CA PHE A 119 9.20 3.74 -8.80
C PHE A 119 8.62 4.92 -9.57
N ASP A 120 7.97 4.71 -10.71
CA ASP A 120 7.20 5.77 -11.36
C ASP A 120 6.03 6.23 -10.50
N GLY A 121 5.47 5.34 -9.67
CA GLY A 121 4.43 5.70 -8.71
C GLY A 121 4.91 6.58 -7.57
N TYR A 122 6.08 6.28 -6.97
CA TYR A 122 6.68 7.15 -5.95
C TYR A 122 7.06 8.52 -6.51
N ASN A 123 7.39 8.60 -7.80
CA ASN A 123 7.77 9.84 -8.49
C ASN A 123 6.61 10.54 -9.22
N TYR A 124 5.36 10.06 -9.05
CA TYR A 124 4.22 10.59 -9.80
C TYR A 124 3.87 12.02 -9.38
N PHE A 125 3.65 12.28 -8.09
CA PHE A 125 3.22 13.60 -7.60
C PHE A 125 4.24 14.72 -7.82
N PRO A 126 5.56 14.52 -7.74
CA PRO A 126 6.52 15.53 -8.16
C PRO A 126 6.34 16.00 -9.61
N LYS A 127 5.85 15.13 -10.50
CA LYS A 127 5.61 15.45 -11.92
C LYS A 127 4.16 15.88 -12.20
N ASN A 128 3.22 15.39 -11.39
CA ASN A 128 1.78 15.60 -11.53
C ASN A 128 1.18 15.95 -10.16
N PRO A 129 1.45 17.15 -9.61
CA PRO A 129 1.07 17.48 -8.23
C PRO A 129 -0.44 17.72 -8.07
N LYS A 130 -1.12 18.10 -9.15
CA LYS A 130 -2.52 18.54 -9.14
C LYS A 130 -3.47 17.61 -8.37
N PRO A 131 -3.50 16.28 -8.60
CA PRO A 131 -4.44 15.40 -7.89
C PRO A 131 -4.20 15.35 -6.37
N MET A 132 -2.95 15.49 -5.93
CA MET A 132 -2.61 15.52 -4.50
C MET A 132 -3.00 16.87 -3.88
N ILE A 133 -2.76 17.97 -4.58
CA ILE A 133 -3.15 19.31 -4.12
C ILE A 133 -4.67 19.41 -4.00
N GLU A 134 -5.41 19.02 -5.04
CA GLU A 134 -6.89 19.02 -5.01
C GLU A 134 -7.45 18.15 -3.88
N TRP A 135 -6.81 17.02 -3.59
CA TRP A 135 -7.18 16.18 -2.47
C TRP A 135 -7.00 16.91 -1.13
N PHE A 136 -5.86 17.58 -0.92
CA PHE A 136 -5.64 18.33 0.31
C PHE A 136 -6.56 19.54 0.40
N ASP A 137 -6.75 20.32 -0.66
CA ASP A 137 -7.64 21.48 -0.69
C ASP A 137 -9.07 21.10 -0.26
N ALA A 138 -9.58 19.95 -0.73
CA ALA A 138 -10.92 19.47 -0.40
C ALA A 138 -11.11 19.06 1.09
N HIS A 139 -10.04 18.72 1.81
CA HIS A 139 -10.11 18.14 3.16
C HIS A 139 -9.42 18.96 4.24
N MET A 140 -8.59 19.93 3.84
CA MET A 140 -7.78 20.74 4.74
C MET A 140 -8.18 22.22 4.75
N GLY A 141 -8.94 22.66 3.74
CA GLY A 141 -9.44 24.02 3.57
C GLY A 141 -10.62 24.40 4.45
#